data_AF-A0A8J2LLF4-F1
#
_entry.id   AF-A0A8J2LLF4-F1
#
_cell.length_a   1.000
_cell.length_b   1.000
_cell.length_c   1.000
_cell.angle_alpha   90.00
_cell.angle_beta   90.00
_cell.angle_gamma   90.00
#
_symmetry.space_group_name_H-M   'P 1'
#
loop_
_entity.id
_entity.type
_entity.pdbx_description
1 polymer ?
#
loop_
_entity_poly.entity_id
_entity_poly.type
_entity_poly.pdbx_seq_one_letter_code
_entity_poly.pdbx_strand_id
1 'polypeptide(L)'
;NSFQVKSGRESAKQFLLLLESSVNEDDYTIWSTLNSGIAELSNILSHYDPTMHSKFNKFIVKILTPVAGRLGWEAKPNEDSQIALLRALILGRLGRCDHEETIKTARQKFLEHIKSKTELHPDLRPMIYGMVGRHYGKEGFQELKEIYETVGFGEVERNCIVAMSQTTDVELLKEVFEYGIKNGKVRSQDIISLFCGACVSKSGQDFLWKYFKDSTKLLLQKFGGANSSLFQRCFKFSAECQCSSTMAKEVEDFVCSCLAADEVRTLNRTTQQIIESIHLNEQLLKRNVDVINEYLTAGGF
;
A
#
# COMPACT_ATOMS: atom_id res chain seq x y z
N ASN A 1 1.48 -21.69 1.29
CA ASN A 1 2.15 -20.46 1.81
C ASN A 1 2.25 -19.46 0.64
N SER A 2 1.99 -18.15 0.80
CA SER A 2 1.83 -17.19 -0.34
C SER A 2 2.96 -17.24 -1.38
N PHE A 3 4.20 -17.49 -0.94
CA PHE A 3 5.36 -17.73 -1.81
C PHE A 3 5.22 -18.94 -2.76
N GLN A 4 4.51 -20.00 -2.35
CA GLN A 4 4.21 -21.15 -3.19
C GLN A 4 3.16 -20.81 -4.25
N VAL A 5 2.16 -19.97 -3.93
CA VAL A 5 1.23 -19.46 -4.94
C VAL A 5 1.96 -18.58 -5.95
N LYS A 6 2.82 -17.69 -5.46
CA LYS A 6 3.66 -16.82 -6.28
C LYS A 6 4.59 -17.59 -7.21
N SER A 7 5.24 -18.63 -6.70
CA SER A 7 6.12 -19.51 -7.50
C SER A 7 5.35 -20.52 -8.36
N GLY A 8 4.01 -20.50 -8.37
CA GLY A 8 3.17 -21.42 -9.13
C GLY A 8 3.17 -22.86 -8.61
N ARG A 9 3.68 -23.09 -7.40
CA ARG A 9 3.74 -24.40 -6.73
C ARG A 9 2.44 -24.78 -6.02
N GLU A 10 1.63 -23.79 -5.67
CA GLU A 10 0.29 -23.99 -5.07
C GLU A 10 -0.75 -23.13 -5.80
N SER A 11 -1.97 -23.62 -5.87
CA SER A 11 -3.10 -22.87 -6.43
C SER A 11 -3.55 -21.76 -5.46
N ALA A 12 -3.97 -20.59 -5.97
CA ALA A 12 -4.61 -19.56 -5.15
C ALA A 12 -5.78 -20.12 -4.30
N LYS A 13 -6.49 -21.14 -4.78
CA LYS A 13 -7.54 -21.84 -4.01
C LYS A 13 -7.05 -22.35 -2.66
N GLN A 14 -5.84 -22.93 -2.58
CA GLN A 14 -5.29 -23.43 -1.32
C GLN A 14 -4.99 -22.29 -0.34
N PHE A 15 -4.54 -21.16 -0.86
CA PHE A 15 -4.35 -19.96 -0.05
C PHE A 15 -5.68 -19.38 0.47
N LEU A 16 -6.74 -19.37 -0.36
CA LEU A 16 -8.08 -18.93 0.09
C LEU A 16 -8.65 -19.87 1.16
N LEU A 17 -8.50 -21.19 1.01
CA LEU A 17 -8.88 -22.17 2.02
C LEU A 17 -8.11 -21.98 3.34
N LEU A 18 -6.81 -21.71 3.24
CA LEU A 18 -5.98 -21.42 4.41
C LEU A 18 -6.51 -20.19 5.15
N LEU A 19 -6.81 -19.10 4.44
CA LEU A 19 -7.39 -17.89 5.04
C LEU A 19 -8.68 -18.18 5.81
N GLU A 20 -9.59 -18.97 5.25
CA GLU A 20 -10.83 -19.36 5.94
C GLU A 20 -10.58 -20.22 7.18
N SER A 21 -9.59 -21.11 7.13
CA SER A 21 -9.22 -21.95 8.28
C SER A 21 -8.50 -21.18 9.40
N SER A 22 -7.88 -20.05 9.08
CA SER A 22 -7.11 -19.23 10.02
C SER A 22 -7.95 -18.27 10.87
N VAL A 23 -9.29 -18.28 10.80
CA VAL A 23 -10.14 -17.33 11.55
C VAL A 23 -9.90 -17.36 13.07
N ASN A 24 -9.45 -18.50 13.62
CA ASN A 24 -9.12 -18.64 15.06
C ASN A 24 -7.63 -18.51 15.36
N GLU A 25 -6.81 -18.11 14.39
CA GLU A 25 -5.39 -17.85 14.57
C GLU A 25 -5.18 -16.53 15.31
N ASP A 26 -4.25 -16.51 16.25
CA ASP A 26 -3.88 -15.33 17.05
C ASP A 26 -2.37 -15.01 16.96
N ASP A 27 -1.59 -15.77 16.17
CA ASP A 27 -0.17 -15.50 15.91
C ASP A 27 0.02 -14.38 14.85
N TYR A 28 0.75 -13.33 15.25
CA TYR A 28 1.05 -12.20 14.39
C TYR A 28 1.88 -12.57 13.15
N THR A 29 2.83 -13.49 13.28
CA THR A 29 3.73 -13.89 12.18
C THR A 29 2.97 -14.63 11.09
N ILE A 30 2.03 -15.50 11.49
CA ILE A 30 1.13 -16.21 10.56
C ILE A 30 0.26 -15.18 9.82
N TRP A 31 -0.42 -14.31 10.55
CA TRP A 31 -1.26 -13.28 9.92
C TRP A 31 -0.49 -12.29 9.07
N SER A 32 0.75 -11.93 9.42
CA SER A 32 1.61 -11.07 8.61
C SER A 32 1.96 -11.70 7.27
N THR A 33 2.23 -13.01 7.27
CA THR A 33 2.47 -13.79 6.05
C THR A 33 1.21 -13.87 5.18
N LEU A 34 0.06 -14.17 5.79
CA LEU A 34 -1.23 -14.18 5.09
C LEU A 34 -1.57 -12.81 4.50
N ASN A 35 -1.40 -11.74 5.28
CA ASN A 35 -1.64 -10.37 4.87
C ASN A 35 -0.77 -9.95 3.66
N SER A 36 0.46 -10.44 3.59
CA SER A 36 1.34 -10.21 2.43
C SER A 36 0.79 -10.89 1.18
N GLY A 37 0.31 -12.13 1.27
CA GLY A 37 -0.37 -12.82 0.17
C GLY A 37 -1.68 -12.12 -0.24
N ILE A 38 -2.46 -11.62 0.73
CA ILE A 38 -3.66 -10.82 0.45
C ILE A 38 -3.29 -9.55 -0.33
N ALA A 39 -2.20 -8.85 0.04
CA ALA A 39 -1.74 -7.67 -0.69
C ALA A 39 -1.36 -8.00 -2.14
N GLU A 40 -0.62 -9.09 -2.37
CA GLU A 40 -0.20 -9.50 -3.71
C GLU A 40 -1.42 -9.82 -4.60
N LEU A 41 -2.36 -10.64 -4.11
CA LEU A 41 -3.59 -10.95 -4.83
C LEU A 41 -4.47 -9.71 -5.05
N SER A 42 -4.63 -8.88 -4.02
CA SER A 42 -5.38 -7.62 -4.15
C SER A 42 -4.77 -6.70 -5.20
N ASN A 43 -3.43 -6.62 -5.29
CA ASN A 43 -2.77 -5.80 -6.30
C ASN A 43 -3.13 -6.30 -7.70
N ILE A 44 -2.89 -7.57 -8.02
CA ILE A 44 -3.14 -8.09 -9.37
C ILE A 44 -4.62 -8.02 -9.77
N LEU A 45 -5.55 -8.26 -8.85
CA LEU A 45 -6.99 -8.19 -9.12
C LEU A 45 -7.44 -6.75 -9.40
N SER A 46 -6.82 -5.75 -8.78
CA SER A 46 -7.08 -4.34 -9.09
C SER A 46 -6.67 -3.91 -10.50
N HIS A 47 -5.78 -4.67 -11.16
CA HIS A 47 -5.39 -4.50 -12.57
C HIS A 47 -6.31 -5.25 -13.54
N TYR A 48 -7.13 -6.18 -13.05
CA TYR A 48 -7.96 -7.04 -13.89
C TYR A 48 -9.37 -6.49 -14.09
N ASP A 49 -10.14 -6.39 -13.01
CA ASP A 49 -11.53 -5.97 -13.04
C ASP A 49 -11.96 -5.42 -11.66
N PRO A 50 -12.52 -4.21 -11.58
CA PRO A 50 -12.98 -3.63 -10.33
C PRO A 50 -14.03 -4.48 -9.61
N THR A 51 -14.89 -5.20 -10.34
CA THR A 51 -15.90 -6.07 -9.74
C THR A 51 -15.25 -7.26 -9.04
N MET A 52 -14.28 -7.91 -9.70
CA MET A 52 -13.48 -8.99 -9.13
C MET A 52 -12.73 -8.54 -7.86
N HIS A 53 -12.10 -7.37 -7.92
CA HIS A 53 -11.38 -6.82 -6.77
C HIS A 53 -12.34 -6.56 -5.60
N SER A 54 -13.53 -6.01 -5.86
CA SER A 54 -14.57 -5.82 -4.84
C SER A 54 -15.05 -7.15 -4.22
N LYS A 55 -15.27 -8.19 -5.03
CA LYS A 55 -15.63 -9.54 -4.52
C LYS A 55 -14.56 -10.10 -3.60
N PHE A 56 -13.29 -9.98 -4.00
CA PHE A 56 -12.16 -10.41 -3.18
C PHE A 56 -12.10 -9.62 -1.86
N ASN A 57 -12.28 -8.30 -1.89
CA ASN A 57 -12.35 -7.48 -0.68
C ASN A 57 -13.46 -7.94 0.28
N LYS A 58 -14.67 -8.22 -0.24
CA LYS A 58 -15.78 -8.75 0.58
C LYS A 58 -15.44 -10.09 1.23
N PHE A 59 -14.75 -10.98 0.53
CA PHE A 59 -14.27 -12.25 1.08
C PHE A 59 -13.28 -12.04 2.23
N ILE A 60 -12.30 -11.15 2.04
CA ILE A 60 -11.34 -10.82 3.11
C ILE A 60 -12.05 -10.18 4.31
N VAL A 61 -13.02 -9.29 4.08
CA VAL A 61 -13.84 -8.70 5.17
C VAL A 61 -14.56 -9.79 5.96
N LYS A 62 -15.23 -10.74 5.29
CA LYS A 62 -15.93 -11.85 5.98
C LYS A 62 -15.00 -12.63 6.92
N ILE A 63 -13.77 -12.88 6.50
CA ILE A 63 -12.77 -13.63 7.30
C ILE A 63 -12.25 -12.79 8.47
N LEU A 64 -11.94 -11.52 8.22
CA LEU A 64 -11.24 -10.68 9.20
C LEU A 64 -12.14 -10.00 10.22
N THR A 65 -13.43 -9.81 9.92
CA THR A 65 -14.36 -9.17 10.86
C THR A 65 -14.48 -9.92 12.21
N PRO A 66 -14.62 -11.27 12.25
CA PRO A 66 -14.59 -12.01 13.52
C PRO A 66 -13.26 -11.86 14.28
N VAL A 67 -12.13 -11.85 13.56
CA VAL A 67 -10.79 -11.68 14.16
C VAL A 67 -10.66 -10.31 14.81
N ALA A 68 -11.04 -9.25 14.08
CA ALA A 68 -11.08 -7.89 14.61
C ALA A 68 -12.01 -7.75 15.82
N GLY A 69 -13.16 -8.44 15.81
CA GLY A 69 -14.10 -8.47 16.92
C GLY A 69 -13.49 -9.03 18.22
N ARG A 70 -12.66 -10.08 18.12
CA ARG A 70 -11.96 -10.66 19.30
C ARG A 70 -10.85 -9.76 19.82
N LEU A 71 -10.09 -9.16 18.91
CA LEU A 71 -8.94 -8.29 19.23
C LEU A 71 -9.37 -6.95 19.81
N GLY A 72 -10.51 -6.42 19.33
CA GLY A 72 -11.02 -5.11 19.71
C GLY A 72 -10.09 -3.97 19.30
N TRP A 73 -10.40 -2.76 19.78
CA TRP A 73 -9.61 -1.55 19.51
C TRP A 73 -8.71 -1.15 20.68
N GLU A 74 -8.98 -1.65 21.88
CA GLU A 74 -8.27 -1.30 23.10
C GLU A 74 -7.38 -2.46 23.56
N ALA A 75 -6.25 -2.12 24.16
CA ALA A 75 -5.38 -3.09 24.81
C ALA A 75 -6.07 -3.69 26.04
N LYS A 76 -5.98 -5.01 26.20
CA LYS A 76 -6.47 -5.69 27.41
C LYS A 76 -5.40 -5.64 28.53
N PRO A 77 -5.79 -5.74 29.81
CA PRO A 77 -4.83 -5.88 30.89
C PRO A 77 -3.92 -7.09 30.69
N ASN A 78 -2.61 -6.90 30.83
CA ASN A 78 -1.57 -7.93 30.62
C ASN A 78 -1.57 -8.54 29.20
N GLU A 79 -2.01 -7.79 28.20
CA GLU A 79 -1.98 -8.22 26.81
C GLU A 79 -0.54 -8.34 26.27
N ASP A 80 -0.28 -9.40 25.52
CA ASP A 80 0.99 -9.59 24.81
C ASP A 80 1.15 -8.51 23.73
N SER A 81 2.33 -7.91 23.65
CA SER A 81 2.73 -6.96 22.59
C SER A 81 2.40 -7.44 21.16
N GLN A 82 2.46 -8.75 20.88
CA GLN A 82 2.11 -9.31 19.57
C GLN A 82 0.63 -9.15 19.24
N ILE A 83 -0.25 -9.13 20.24
CA ILE A 83 -1.69 -8.89 20.04
C ILE A 83 -1.94 -7.44 19.61
N ALA A 84 -1.17 -6.48 20.11
CA ALA A 84 -1.23 -5.09 19.65
C ALA A 84 -0.83 -4.95 18.17
N LEU A 85 0.25 -5.63 17.77
CA LEU A 85 0.68 -5.69 16.37
C LEU A 85 -0.35 -6.39 15.48
N LEU A 86 -0.91 -7.51 15.94
CA LEU A 86 -1.94 -8.25 15.22
C LEU A 86 -3.21 -7.40 15.05
N ARG A 87 -3.65 -6.71 16.10
CA ARG A 87 -4.78 -5.77 16.05
C ARG A 87 -4.58 -4.71 14.96
N ALA A 88 -3.42 -4.05 14.95
CA ALA A 88 -3.10 -3.04 13.96
C ALA A 88 -3.09 -3.62 12.53
N LEU A 89 -2.54 -4.82 12.36
CA LEU A 89 -2.48 -5.52 11.08
C LEU A 89 -3.88 -5.86 10.53
N ILE A 90 -4.73 -6.49 11.35
CA ILE A 90 -6.08 -6.92 10.94
C ILE A 90 -6.98 -5.72 10.65
N LEU A 91 -7.03 -4.73 11.55
CA LEU A 91 -7.83 -3.52 11.34
C LEU A 91 -7.32 -2.74 10.12
N GLY A 92 -6.00 -2.64 9.95
CA GLY A 92 -5.39 -2.01 8.78
C GLY A 92 -5.69 -2.74 7.47
N ARG A 93 -5.90 -4.06 7.48
CA ARG A 93 -6.36 -4.80 6.31
C ARG A 93 -7.85 -4.58 6.05
N LEU A 94 -8.69 -4.60 7.07
CA LEU A 94 -10.12 -4.29 6.94
C LEU A 94 -10.36 -2.93 6.30
N GLY A 95 -9.64 -1.89 6.72
CA GLY A 95 -9.74 -0.57 6.08
C GLY A 95 -9.21 -0.53 4.64
N ARG A 96 -8.30 -1.43 4.24
CA ARG A 96 -7.88 -1.59 2.84
C ARG A 96 -8.88 -2.34 1.97
N CYS A 97 -9.81 -3.05 2.60
CA CYS A 97 -10.90 -3.76 1.94
C CYS A 97 -12.23 -2.99 2.08
N ASP A 98 -12.18 -1.70 2.37
CA ASP A 98 -13.34 -0.79 2.46
C ASP A 98 -14.40 -1.20 3.49
N HIS A 99 -13.98 -1.81 4.61
CA HIS A 99 -14.90 -2.14 5.70
C HIS A 99 -15.36 -0.86 6.45
N GLU A 100 -16.59 -0.44 6.17
CA GLU A 100 -17.18 0.83 6.63
C GLU A 100 -17.10 1.05 8.14
N GLU A 101 -17.46 0.05 8.94
CA GLU A 101 -17.44 0.17 10.41
C GLU A 101 -16.03 0.39 10.95
N THR A 102 -15.02 -0.29 10.39
CA THR A 102 -13.62 -0.07 10.77
C THR A 102 -13.16 1.33 10.41
N ILE A 103 -13.52 1.83 9.22
CA ILE A 103 -13.16 3.18 8.76
C ILE A 103 -13.81 4.23 9.66
N LYS A 104 -15.09 4.05 10.01
CA LYS A 104 -15.84 4.94 10.90
C LYS A 104 -15.22 4.99 12.30
N THR A 105 -14.88 3.84 12.89
CA THR A 105 -14.20 3.82 14.19
C THR A 105 -12.80 4.43 14.12
N ALA A 106 -12.03 4.17 13.06
CA ALA A 106 -10.73 4.82 12.86
C ALA A 106 -10.85 6.35 12.80
N ARG A 107 -11.87 6.86 12.09
CA ARG A 107 -12.14 8.30 12.02
C ARG A 107 -12.51 8.87 13.37
N GLN A 108 -13.37 8.20 14.13
CA GLN A 108 -13.72 8.62 15.48
C GLN A 108 -12.46 8.75 16.35
N LYS A 109 -11.62 7.71 16.38
CA LYS A 109 -10.37 7.72 17.15
C LYS A 109 -9.38 8.79 16.69
N PHE A 110 -9.28 9.01 15.39
CA PHE A 110 -8.48 10.11 14.85
C PHE A 110 -8.96 11.48 15.34
N LEU A 111 -10.28 11.71 15.30
CA LEU A 111 -10.87 12.97 15.76
C LEU A 111 -10.69 13.16 17.27
N GLU A 112 -10.87 12.11 18.08
CA GLU A 112 -10.58 12.12 19.53
C GLU A 112 -9.10 12.45 19.78
N HIS A 113 -8.19 11.89 18.98
CA HIS A 113 -6.77 12.16 19.08
C HIS A 113 -6.42 13.64 18.82
N ILE A 114 -6.92 14.23 17.74
CA ILE A 114 -6.56 15.60 17.36
C ILE A 114 -7.34 16.68 18.12
N LYS A 115 -8.60 16.42 18.51
CA LYS A 115 -9.47 17.41 19.19
C LYS A 115 -9.40 17.30 20.71
N SER A 116 -9.45 16.08 21.23
CA SER A 116 -9.54 15.82 22.67
C SER A 116 -8.19 15.47 23.29
N LYS A 117 -7.12 15.42 22.49
CA LYS A 117 -5.76 15.01 22.91
C LYS A 117 -5.73 13.62 23.55
N THR A 118 -6.67 12.76 23.17
CA THR A 118 -6.64 11.34 23.57
C THR A 118 -5.42 10.69 22.95
N GLU A 119 -4.68 9.92 23.75
CA GLU A 119 -3.50 9.22 23.25
C GLU A 119 -3.89 8.16 22.23
N LEU A 120 -3.27 8.20 21.06
CA LEU A 120 -3.43 7.20 20.02
C LEU A 120 -2.26 6.22 20.07
N HIS A 121 -2.56 4.95 20.31
CA HIS A 121 -1.57 3.90 20.41
C HIS A 121 -0.64 3.90 19.18
N PRO A 122 0.70 3.88 19.36
CA PRO A 122 1.66 3.96 18.25
C PRO A 122 1.40 2.94 17.14
N ASP A 123 1.10 1.68 17.47
CA ASP A 123 0.83 0.64 16.47
C ASP A 123 -0.44 0.88 15.63
N LEU A 124 -1.44 1.57 16.18
CA LEU A 124 -2.68 1.89 15.45
C LEU A 124 -2.53 3.14 14.58
N ARG A 125 -1.58 4.03 14.90
CA ARG A 125 -1.43 5.32 14.24
C ARG A 125 -1.25 5.21 12.72
N PRO A 126 -0.34 4.37 12.16
CA PRO A 126 -0.15 4.30 10.72
C PRO A 126 -1.42 3.87 9.98
N MET A 127 -2.17 2.91 10.54
CA MET A 127 -3.36 2.41 9.88
C MET A 127 -4.53 3.40 9.96
N ILE A 128 -4.69 4.09 11.10
CA ILE A 128 -5.71 5.14 11.28
C ILE A 128 -5.41 6.32 10.36
N TYR A 129 -4.17 6.81 10.34
CA TYR A 129 -3.79 7.92 9.47
C TYR A 129 -3.96 7.54 7.99
N GLY A 130 -3.56 6.32 7.61
CA GLY A 130 -3.77 5.81 6.26
C GLY A 130 -5.25 5.79 5.85
N MET A 131 -6.17 5.41 6.76
CA MET A 131 -7.61 5.48 6.49
C MET A 131 -8.11 6.92 6.34
N VAL A 132 -7.60 7.85 7.14
CA VAL A 132 -7.92 9.28 7.00
C VAL A 132 -7.52 9.79 5.62
N GLY A 133 -6.28 9.53 5.20
CA GLY A 133 -5.77 9.96 3.90
C GLY A 133 -6.48 9.30 2.71
N ARG A 134 -6.96 8.05 2.87
CA ARG A 134 -7.65 7.33 1.79
C ARG A 134 -9.12 7.72 1.63
N HIS A 135 -9.84 7.94 2.75
CA HIS A 135 -11.31 7.99 2.73
C HIS A 135 -11.91 9.38 3.00
N TYR A 136 -11.11 10.36 3.46
CA TYR A 136 -11.62 11.67 3.87
C TYR A 136 -11.16 12.81 2.95
N GLY A 137 -10.61 12.49 1.78
CA GLY A 137 -10.29 13.44 0.72
C GLY A 137 -9.51 14.65 1.21
N LYS A 138 -9.93 15.85 0.78
CA LYS A 138 -9.25 17.10 1.08
C LYS A 138 -9.26 17.46 2.57
N GLU A 139 -10.32 17.11 3.30
CA GLU A 139 -10.39 17.30 4.77
C GLU A 139 -9.29 16.47 5.45
N GLY A 140 -9.24 15.17 5.17
CA GLY A 140 -8.21 14.28 5.73
C GLY A 140 -6.79 14.71 5.36
N PHE A 141 -6.58 15.21 4.14
CA PHE A 141 -5.29 15.79 3.74
C PHE A 141 -4.92 17.01 4.60
N GLN A 142 -5.82 17.96 4.82
CA GLN A 142 -5.50 19.14 5.64
C GLN A 142 -5.20 18.78 7.09
N GLU A 143 -5.97 17.87 7.70
CA GLU A 143 -5.74 17.44 9.09
C GLU A 143 -4.40 16.71 9.24
N LEU A 144 -4.06 15.80 8.33
CA LEU A 144 -2.76 15.10 8.34
C LEU A 144 -1.60 16.07 8.08
N LYS A 145 -1.80 17.05 7.21
CA LYS A 145 -0.82 18.10 6.94
C LYS A 145 -0.59 18.97 8.18
N GLU A 146 -1.63 19.34 8.90
CA GLU A 146 -1.51 20.11 10.14
C GLU A 146 -0.70 19.35 11.20
N ILE A 147 -0.96 18.04 11.37
CA ILE A 147 -0.16 17.19 12.26
C ILE A 147 1.31 17.17 11.80
N TYR A 148 1.55 16.96 10.51
CA TYR A 148 2.91 16.94 9.95
C TYR A 148 3.68 18.24 10.24
N GLU A 149 3.03 19.39 10.10
CA GLU A 149 3.68 20.70 10.29
C GLU A 149 3.90 21.07 11.76
N THR A 150 3.24 20.39 12.71
CA THR A 150 3.23 20.79 14.13
C THR A 150 3.83 19.76 15.11
N VAL A 151 3.85 18.45 14.76
CA VAL A 151 4.17 17.38 15.72
C VAL A 151 5.63 17.36 16.17
N GLY A 152 6.57 17.78 15.32
CA GLY A 152 8.01 17.82 15.65
C GLY A 152 8.65 16.46 15.97
N PHE A 153 7.98 15.36 15.63
CA PHE A 153 8.45 13.99 15.88
C PHE A 153 8.49 13.18 14.58
N GLY A 154 9.70 12.88 14.12
CA GLY A 154 9.95 12.35 12.77
C GLY A 154 9.22 11.05 12.41
N GLU A 155 8.91 10.20 13.39
CA GLU A 155 8.11 9.00 13.14
C GLU A 155 6.65 9.33 12.78
N VAL A 156 6.04 10.28 13.50
CA VAL A 156 4.66 10.72 13.23
C VAL A 156 4.62 11.54 11.93
N GLU A 157 5.65 12.34 11.66
CA GLU A 157 5.81 13.04 10.39
C GLU A 157 5.78 12.05 9.20
N ARG A 158 6.57 10.96 9.25
CA ARG A 158 6.56 9.92 8.20
C ARG A 158 5.21 9.25 8.06
N ASN A 159 4.52 8.95 9.17
CA ASN A 159 3.16 8.40 9.12
C ASN A 159 2.19 9.35 8.39
N CYS A 160 2.30 10.66 8.59
CA CYS A 160 1.49 11.65 7.88
C CYS A 160 1.84 11.68 6.38
N ILE A 161 3.13 11.68 6.01
CA ILE A 161 3.56 11.67 4.60
C ILE A 161 3.01 10.45 3.85
N VAL A 162 3.14 9.26 4.44
CA VAL A 162 2.59 8.02 3.88
C VAL A 162 1.06 8.12 3.79
N ALA A 163 0.39 8.61 4.83
CA ALA A 163 -1.06 8.69 4.85
C ALA A 163 -1.64 9.66 3.80
N MET A 164 -1.09 10.88 3.71
CA MET A 164 -1.55 11.89 2.74
C MET A 164 -1.47 11.41 1.29
N SER A 165 -0.50 10.54 0.99
CA SER A 165 -0.29 9.98 -0.35
C SER A 165 -1.12 8.73 -0.64
N GLN A 166 -1.92 8.21 0.31
CA GLN A 166 -2.79 7.04 0.09
C GLN A 166 -4.16 7.36 -0.52
N THR A 167 -4.46 8.62 -0.80
CA THR A 167 -5.70 9.00 -1.51
C THR A 167 -5.80 8.33 -2.88
N THR A 168 -7.02 7.95 -3.27
CA THR A 168 -7.31 7.42 -4.60
C THR A 168 -7.70 8.50 -5.62
N ASP A 169 -7.93 9.74 -5.15
CA ASP A 169 -8.19 10.92 -5.98
C ASP A 169 -6.88 11.44 -6.59
N VAL A 170 -6.80 11.36 -7.92
CA VAL A 170 -5.61 11.76 -8.69
C VAL A 170 -5.34 13.26 -8.63
N GLU A 171 -6.36 14.12 -8.54
CA GLU A 171 -6.14 15.56 -8.39
C GLU A 171 -5.59 15.89 -7.01
N LEU A 172 -6.10 15.23 -5.97
CA LEU A 172 -5.55 15.37 -4.62
C LEU A 172 -4.12 14.82 -4.53
N LEU A 173 -3.80 13.70 -5.21
CA LEU A 173 -2.42 13.19 -5.30
C LEU A 173 -1.47 14.22 -5.92
N LYS A 174 -1.90 14.95 -6.96
CA LYS A 174 -1.10 16.06 -7.53
C LYS A 174 -0.85 17.14 -6.48
N GLU A 175 -1.88 17.56 -5.74
CA GLU A 175 -1.74 18.55 -4.65
C GLU A 175 -0.74 18.08 -3.58
N VAL A 176 -0.81 16.81 -3.17
CA VAL A 176 0.08 16.20 -2.17
C VAL A 176 1.54 16.17 -2.66
N PHE A 177 1.79 15.76 -3.90
CA PHE A 177 3.14 15.69 -4.47
C PHE A 177 3.71 17.08 -4.80
N GLU A 178 2.88 18.03 -5.21
CA GLU A 178 3.26 19.44 -5.36
C GLU A 178 3.70 20.02 -4.01
N TYR A 179 2.89 19.82 -2.96
CA TYR A 179 3.19 20.22 -1.59
C TYR A 179 4.52 19.60 -1.11
N GLY A 180 4.66 18.29 -1.21
CA GLY A 180 5.81 17.58 -0.65
C GLY A 180 7.11 17.86 -1.41
N ILE A 181 7.09 17.74 -2.73
CA ILE A 181 8.32 17.69 -3.53
C ILE A 181 8.67 19.06 -4.12
N LYS A 182 7.74 19.68 -4.85
CA LYS A 182 8.03 20.95 -5.57
C LYS A 182 8.08 22.14 -4.63
N ASN A 183 7.13 22.25 -3.70
CA ASN A 183 7.14 23.28 -2.67
C ASN A 183 8.16 23.00 -1.55
N GLY A 184 8.85 21.85 -1.61
CA GLY A 184 9.95 21.51 -0.71
C GLY A 184 9.54 21.29 0.75
N LYS A 185 8.27 20.95 1.01
CA LYS A 185 7.76 20.75 2.36
C LYS A 185 8.15 19.41 2.96
N VAL A 186 8.42 18.40 2.14
CA VAL A 186 8.97 17.10 2.56
C VAL A 186 10.47 17.07 2.30
N ARG A 187 11.24 16.69 3.33
CA ARG A 187 12.70 16.55 3.25
C ARG A 187 13.07 15.48 2.22
N SER A 188 14.18 15.65 1.50
CA SER A 188 14.59 14.72 0.43
C SER A 188 14.61 13.25 0.88
N GLN A 189 15.12 12.97 2.09
CA GLN A 189 15.17 11.61 2.64
C GLN A 189 13.79 10.97 2.87
N ASP A 190 12.75 11.77 3.07
CA ASP A 190 11.40 11.32 3.39
C ASP A 190 10.47 11.33 2.15
N ILE A 191 10.92 11.82 1.00
CA ILE A 191 10.16 11.79 -0.28
C ILE A 191 9.77 10.36 -0.64
N ILE A 192 10.61 9.38 -0.34
CA ILE A 192 10.32 7.96 -0.53
C ILE A 192 8.99 7.52 0.10
N SER A 193 8.60 8.15 1.22
CA SER A 193 7.34 7.87 1.92
C SER A 193 6.11 8.28 1.12
N LEU A 194 6.20 9.32 0.27
CA LEU A 194 5.13 9.70 -0.66
C LEU A 194 4.91 8.61 -1.72
N PHE A 195 6.00 8.07 -2.27
CA PHE A 195 5.95 6.99 -3.26
C PHE A 195 5.40 5.70 -2.63
N CYS A 196 5.84 5.37 -1.41
CA CYS A 196 5.35 4.22 -0.67
C CYS A 196 3.84 4.30 -0.38
N GLY A 197 3.32 5.47 -0.01
CA GLY A 197 1.89 5.65 0.23
C GLY A 197 1.06 5.60 -1.05
N ALA A 198 1.50 6.25 -2.13
CA ALA A 198 0.74 6.29 -3.38
C ALA A 198 0.74 4.95 -4.13
N CYS A 199 1.76 4.10 -4.01
CA CYS A 199 1.82 2.85 -4.77
C CYS A 199 0.82 1.77 -4.29
N VAL A 200 0.07 2.00 -3.20
CA VAL A 200 -0.83 0.99 -2.61
C VAL A 200 -2.19 0.85 -3.32
N SER A 201 -2.53 1.78 -4.22
CA SER A 201 -3.78 1.76 -5.00
C SER A 201 -3.48 1.78 -6.50
N LYS A 202 -4.38 1.24 -7.32
CA LYS A 202 -4.22 1.25 -8.79
C LYS A 202 -4.10 2.67 -9.35
N SER A 203 -4.95 3.60 -8.90
CA SER A 203 -4.91 5.00 -9.35
C SER A 203 -3.62 5.70 -8.93
N GLY A 204 -3.13 5.40 -7.72
CA GLY A 204 -1.85 5.93 -7.24
C GLY A 204 -0.65 5.36 -7.99
N GLN A 205 -0.66 4.07 -8.36
CA GLN A 205 0.37 3.46 -9.22
C GLN A 205 0.43 4.12 -10.60
N ASP A 206 -0.72 4.37 -11.23
CA ASP A 206 -0.78 5.04 -12.54
C ASP A 206 -0.29 6.48 -12.46
N PHE A 207 -0.70 7.19 -11.40
CA PHE A 207 -0.22 8.53 -11.10
C PHE A 207 1.30 8.55 -10.92
N LEU A 208 1.85 7.65 -10.09
CA LEU A 208 3.27 7.60 -9.79
C LEU A 208 4.13 7.36 -11.02
N TRP A 209 3.73 6.42 -11.89
CA TRP A 209 4.50 6.15 -13.09
C TRP A 209 4.61 7.39 -13.97
N LYS A 210 3.47 8.05 -14.21
CA LYS A 210 3.43 9.31 -14.96
C LYS A 210 4.25 10.40 -14.28
N TYR A 211 4.04 10.63 -12.98
CA TYR A 211 4.75 11.64 -12.21
C TYR A 211 6.26 11.41 -12.22
N PHE A 212 6.71 10.16 -12.08
CA PHE A 212 8.12 9.80 -12.08
C PHE A 212 8.76 10.17 -13.42
N LYS A 213 8.16 9.76 -14.54
CA LYS A 213 8.65 10.14 -15.88
C LYS A 213 8.73 11.65 -16.05
N ASP A 214 7.65 12.35 -15.75
CA ASP A 214 7.54 13.81 -15.92
C ASP A 214 8.52 14.59 -15.01
N SER A 215 8.83 14.04 -13.84
CA SER A 215 9.65 14.69 -12.80
C SER A 215 11.05 14.11 -12.66
N THR A 216 11.49 13.24 -13.57
CA THR A 216 12.75 12.48 -13.42
C THR A 216 13.97 13.39 -13.21
N LYS A 217 14.08 14.49 -13.97
CA LYS A 217 15.18 15.46 -13.81
C LYS A 217 15.19 16.10 -12.42
N LEU A 218 14.01 16.47 -11.90
CA LEU A 218 13.86 17.05 -10.56
C LEU A 218 14.25 16.03 -9.48
N LEU A 219 13.82 14.78 -9.64
CA LEU A 219 14.14 13.70 -8.69
C LEU A 219 15.63 13.39 -8.68
N LEU A 220 16.27 13.28 -9.85
CA LEU A 220 17.73 13.11 -9.96
C LEU A 220 18.47 14.23 -9.24
N GLN A 221 18.08 15.49 -9.48
CA GLN A 221 18.70 16.65 -8.80
C GLN A 221 18.51 16.59 -7.28
N LYS A 222 17.29 16.33 -6.79
CA LYS A 222 16.99 16.29 -5.36
C LYS A 222 17.71 15.17 -4.60
N PHE A 223 17.93 14.03 -5.27
CA PHE A 223 18.55 12.86 -4.65
C PHE A 223 20.05 12.74 -4.88
N GLY A 224 20.65 13.62 -5.70
CA GLY A 224 22.07 13.61 -6.02
C GLY A 224 22.47 12.62 -7.12
N GLY A 225 21.52 12.20 -7.97
CA GLY A 225 21.75 11.35 -9.14
C GLY A 225 21.18 9.93 -9.04
N ALA A 226 21.35 9.17 -10.13
CA ALA A 226 20.77 7.83 -10.30
C ALA A 226 21.38 6.74 -9.39
N ASN A 227 22.57 6.98 -8.84
CA ASN A 227 23.22 6.08 -7.88
C ASN A 227 22.59 6.15 -6.47
N SER A 228 21.75 7.15 -6.20
CA SER A 228 21.07 7.33 -4.93
C SER A 228 20.10 6.19 -4.67
N SER A 229 20.22 5.55 -3.49
CA SER A 229 19.31 4.49 -3.06
C SER A 229 17.86 4.98 -2.97
N LEU A 230 17.66 6.25 -2.61
CA LEU A 230 16.34 6.87 -2.55
C LEU A 230 15.73 7.06 -3.95
N PHE A 231 16.53 7.52 -4.93
CA PHE A 231 16.06 7.63 -6.32
C PHE A 231 15.67 6.25 -6.87
N GLN A 232 16.53 5.25 -6.69
CA GLN A 232 16.26 3.88 -7.16
C GLN A 232 15.03 3.28 -6.49
N ARG A 233 14.78 3.59 -5.22
CA ARG A 233 13.60 3.09 -4.51
C ARG A 233 12.32 3.81 -4.92
N CYS A 234 12.37 5.12 -5.22
CA CYS A 234 11.24 5.83 -5.82
C CYS A 234 10.92 5.31 -7.23
N PHE A 235 11.96 4.98 -8.01
CA PHE A 235 11.79 4.33 -9.32
C PHE A 235 11.12 2.95 -9.21
N LYS A 236 11.49 2.16 -8.21
CA LYS A 236 10.80 0.88 -7.93
C LYS A 236 9.34 1.09 -7.61
N PHE A 237 9.04 1.94 -6.63
CA PHE A 237 7.67 2.21 -6.21
C PHE A 237 6.79 2.78 -7.32
N SER A 238 7.37 3.47 -8.32
CA SER A 238 6.58 4.02 -9.43
C SER A 238 6.12 2.98 -10.46
N ALA A 239 6.71 1.78 -10.49
CA ALA A 239 6.45 0.81 -11.56
C ALA A 239 6.32 -0.66 -11.12
N GLU A 240 6.93 -1.10 -10.01
CA GLU A 240 7.05 -2.53 -9.67
C GLU A 240 5.72 -3.26 -9.40
N CYS A 241 4.67 -2.50 -9.05
CA CYS A 241 3.33 -3.03 -8.80
C CYS A 241 2.48 -3.19 -10.08
N GLN A 242 2.97 -2.72 -11.23
CA GLN A 242 2.27 -2.84 -12.51
C GLN A 242 2.16 -4.31 -12.95
N CYS A 243 1.19 -4.63 -13.81
CA CYS A 243 0.77 -6.00 -14.09
C CYS A 243 0.64 -6.32 -15.60
N SER A 244 1.43 -5.65 -16.45
CA SER A 244 1.34 -5.82 -17.92
C SER A 244 2.70 -5.75 -18.59
N SER A 245 2.97 -6.70 -19.50
CA SER A 245 4.16 -6.70 -20.38
C SER A 245 4.32 -5.41 -21.18
N THR A 246 3.23 -4.74 -21.55
CA THR A 246 3.29 -3.43 -22.21
C THR A 246 3.96 -2.40 -21.30
N MET A 247 3.67 -2.46 -20.00
CA MET A 247 4.28 -1.58 -19.02
C MET A 247 5.74 -1.95 -18.73
N ALA A 248 6.08 -3.24 -18.70
CA ALA A 248 7.48 -3.65 -18.64
C ALA A 248 8.30 -3.07 -19.79
N LYS A 249 7.73 -3.09 -21.01
CA LYS A 249 8.38 -2.50 -22.19
C LYS A 249 8.50 -0.98 -22.09
N GLU A 250 7.45 -0.30 -21.60
CA GLU A 250 7.48 1.14 -21.41
C GLU A 250 8.53 1.59 -20.39
N VAL A 251 8.73 0.82 -19.31
CA VAL A 251 9.80 1.07 -18.32
C VAL A 251 11.18 0.96 -18.96
N GLU A 252 11.41 -0.09 -19.77
CA GLU A 252 12.66 -0.27 -20.50
C GLU A 252 12.91 0.88 -21.48
N ASP A 253 11.92 1.21 -22.30
CA ASP A 253 12.02 2.25 -23.31
C ASP A 253 12.24 3.63 -22.68
N PHE A 254 11.60 3.90 -21.54
CA PHE A 254 11.82 5.12 -20.77
C PHE A 254 13.28 5.25 -20.30
N VAL A 255 13.83 4.19 -19.68
CA VAL A 255 15.22 4.21 -19.21
C VAL A 255 16.18 4.40 -20.39
N CYS A 256 15.98 3.68 -21.49
CA CYS A 256 16.85 3.78 -22.67
C CYS A 256 16.76 5.12 -23.41
N SER A 257 15.58 5.75 -23.43
CA SER A 257 15.34 6.94 -24.27
C SER A 257 15.45 8.26 -23.52
N CYS A 258 15.23 8.25 -22.20
CA CYS A 258 15.12 9.49 -21.41
C CYS A 258 16.28 9.74 -20.45
N LEU A 259 17.16 8.76 -20.23
CA LEU A 259 18.29 8.87 -19.30
C LEU A 259 19.64 8.84 -20.03
N ALA A 260 20.66 9.43 -19.40
CA ALA A 260 22.02 9.42 -19.93
C ALA A 260 22.64 8.01 -19.86
N ALA A 261 23.63 7.73 -20.71
CA ALA A 261 24.20 6.38 -20.84
C ALA A 261 24.81 5.83 -19.53
N ASP A 262 25.37 6.70 -18.69
CA ASP A 262 25.89 6.35 -17.36
C ASP A 262 24.77 6.09 -16.34
N GLU A 263 23.68 6.84 -16.40
CA GLU A 263 22.48 6.61 -15.59
C GLU A 263 21.82 5.28 -15.95
N VAL A 264 21.71 4.97 -17.25
CA VAL A 264 21.21 3.67 -17.75
C VAL A 264 22.03 2.51 -17.20
N ARG A 265 23.37 2.60 -17.26
CA ARG A 265 24.26 1.58 -16.66
C ARG A 265 24.04 1.45 -15.16
N THR A 266 23.92 2.58 -14.46
CA THR A 266 23.71 2.62 -13.00
C THR A 266 22.38 1.98 -12.59
N LEU A 267 21.32 2.22 -13.37
CA LEU A 267 19.97 1.74 -13.09
C LEU A 267 19.67 0.37 -13.68
N ASN A 268 20.61 -0.26 -14.41
CA ASN A 268 20.37 -1.52 -15.11
C ASN A 268 19.76 -2.60 -14.19
N ARG A 269 20.39 -2.85 -13.03
CA ARG A 269 19.87 -3.83 -12.05
C ARG A 269 18.47 -3.46 -11.55
N THR A 270 18.23 -2.19 -11.23
CA THR A 270 16.94 -1.72 -10.72
C THR A 270 15.85 -1.86 -11.78
N THR A 271 16.17 -1.55 -13.04
CA THR A 271 15.29 -1.70 -14.20
C THR A 271 14.91 -3.17 -14.41
N GLN A 272 15.89 -4.07 -14.38
CA GLN A 272 15.64 -5.52 -14.50
C GLN A 272 14.77 -6.05 -13.37
N GLN A 273 14.98 -5.59 -12.13
CA GLN A 273 14.14 -5.97 -10.99
C GLN A 273 12.69 -5.46 -11.13
N ILE A 274 12.48 -4.26 -11.66
CA ILE A 274 11.14 -3.72 -11.92
C ILE A 274 10.44 -4.54 -13.00
N ILE A 275 11.12 -4.78 -14.13
CA ILE A 275 10.59 -5.58 -15.25
C ILE A 275 10.21 -7.00 -14.79
N GLU A 276 11.09 -7.65 -14.02
CA GLU A 276 10.81 -8.98 -13.47
C GLU A 276 9.58 -8.96 -12.53
N SER A 277 9.46 -7.97 -11.64
CA SER A 277 8.28 -7.82 -10.80
C SER A 277 7.00 -7.67 -11.62
N ILE A 278 7.01 -6.87 -12.69
CA ILE A 278 5.85 -6.68 -13.58
C ILE A 278 5.46 -7.99 -14.25
N HIS A 279 6.43 -8.73 -14.79
CA HIS A 279 6.17 -10.04 -15.39
C HIS A 279 5.64 -11.06 -14.38
N LEU A 280 6.18 -11.08 -13.16
CA LEU A 280 5.70 -11.94 -12.08
C LEU A 280 4.25 -11.61 -11.71
N ASN A 281 3.89 -10.32 -11.63
CA ASN A 281 2.51 -9.89 -11.36
C ASN A 281 1.57 -10.34 -12.49
N GLU A 282 1.96 -10.15 -13.75
CA GLU A 282 1.15 -10.57 -14.90
C GLU A 282 0.94 -12.09 -14.94
N GLN A 283 2.00 -12.87 -14.66
CA GLN A 283 1.89 -14.33 -14.57
C GLN A 283 1.03 -14.77 -13.39
N LEU A 284 1.16 -14.10 -12.23
CA LEU A 284 0.34 -14.37 -11.06
C LEU A 284 -1.14 -14.13 -11.38
N LEU A 285 -1.44 -13.05 -12.10
CA LEU A 285 -2.80 -12.74 -12.54
C LEU A 285 -3.34 -13.83 -13.47
N LYS A 286 -2.64 -14.09 -14.58
CA LYS A 286 -3.05 -15.07 -15.60
C LYS A 286 -3.31 -16.46 -15.01
N ARG A 287 -2.52 -16.89 -14.02
CA ARG A 287 -2.66 -18.22 -13.41
C ARG A 287 -3.79 -18.33 -12.40
N ASN A 288 -4.18 -17.24 -11.75
CA ASN A 288 -5.04 -17.32 -10.56
C ASN A 288 -6.38 -16.62 -10.71
N VAL A 289 -6.58 -15.75 -11.70
CA VAL A 289 -7.80 -14.95 -11.82
C VAL A 289 -9.07 -15.81 -11.93
N ASP A 290 -9.06 -16.83 -12.79
CA ASP A 290 -10.21 -17.72 -12.98
C ASP A 290 -10.46 -18.57 -11.74
N VAL A 291 -9.39 -19.13 -11.14
CA VAL A 291 -9.46 -19.93 -9.92
C VAL A 291 -10.05 -19.14 -8.75
N ILE A 292 -9.62 -17.89 -8.59
CA ILE A 292 -10.14 -16.99 -7.56
C ILE A 292 -11.61 -16.67 -7.84
N ASN A 293 -11.97 -16.34 -9.09
CA ASN A 293 -13.34 -16.04 -9.46
C ASN A 293 -14.30 -17.22 -9.20
N GLU A 294 -13.92 -18.42 -9.61
CA GLU A 294 -14.69 -19.65 -9.37
C GLU A 294 -14.89 -19.90 -7.88
N TYR A 295 -13.82 -19.76 -7.08
CA TYR A 295 -13.87 -19.92 -5.63
C TYR A 295 -14.82 -18.92 -4.97
N LEU A 296 -14.67 -17.63 -5.30
CA LEU A 296 -15.46 -16.55 -4.75
C LEU A 296 -16.94 -16.70 -5.14
N THR A 297 -17.21 -17.03 -6.39
CA THR A 297 -18.58 -17.25 -6.89
C THR A 297 -19.24 -18.44 -6.20
N ALA A 298 -18.52 -19.56 -6.02
CA ALA A 298 -19.02 -20.71 -5.27
C ALA A 298 -19.27 -20.40 -3.78
N GLY A 299 -18.49 -19.49 -3.21
CA GLY A 299 -18.64 -18.98 -1.84
C GLY A 299 -19.71 -17.90 -1.65
N GLY A 300 -20.40 -17.49 -2.72
CA GLY A 300 -21.48 -16.50 -2.68
C GLY A 300 -21.04 -15.04 -2.72
N PHE A 301 -19.88 -14.74 -3.31
CA PHE A 301 -19.35 -13.38 -3.49
C PHE A 301 -19.57 -12.81 -4.90
#